data_AF-A0A832TB98-F1
#
_entry.id   AF-A0A832TB98-F1
#
_cell.length_a   1.000
_cell.length_b   1.000
_cell.length_c   1.000
_cell.angle_alpha   90.00
_cell.angle_beta   90.00
_cell.angle_gamma   90.00
#
_symmetry.space_group_name_H-M   'P 1'
#
loop_
_entity.id
_entity.type
_entity.pdbx_description
1 polymer ?
#
loop_
_entity_poly.entity_id
_entity_poly.type
_entity_poly.pdbx_seq_one_letter_code
_entity_poly.pdbx_strand_id
1 'polypeptide(L)'
;IDRYTIDGKYSQVMLSARELNPGQLQPSAQTWVNQKLVFTHGLGVTLSPVNKFTSEGLPQLLVKDLPPQSSVENLKIDRPQIYFGEGPQDYVITDTATEEFDYAKGDANVYTTYKGKGGVEIGGFFRKLLFAFRFGDVKLLLTGDISPESKILFYRDLDVRLKRIAPFITLDADPYIVISEGKLKWIQDAYTTADSFPYSTYVRVSDFKQINYIRNSVKIVMDAYDGRPLFFISDPSDPIINAYANIFPDLFYDLKQLPSDLKQHLRYPEELFKIQSRMYGTYHMKDANVFYNKEDMWAIPNEVYGEGSEVVMDPYYIIMTLPGESKEEFILMTPFTPQNKDNMIGWLAARSDGDRYGKLVVYKFPKERLIYGPMQIEARIDQDASISEQLTLWDQRGSTVIRGNLLVIPVDHSILYVEPLYLIAEKTQLPELKRVIVSDGSTVVMERDLDVALGRIFKADAIKTAAGEELTDEEKEAITETVKAGIEFDKDLVAQAIQYHRDIGESMKQGDWAGIGKNYDNLGLVLERLQEE
;
A
#
# COMPACT_ATOMS: atom_id res chain seq x y z
N ILE A 1 1.58 -2.23 2.05
CA ILE A 1 0.28 -2.40 1.36
C ILE A 1 0.21 -3.82 0.82
N ASP A 2 -0.94 -4.47 0.93
CA ASP A 2 -1.20 -5.81 0.40
C ASP A 2 -2.69 -5.95 0.02
N ARG A 3 -3.14 -7.15 -0.35
CA ARG A 3 -4.52 -7.47 -0.69
C ARG A 3 -4.99 -8.76 -0.03
N TYR A 4 -6.27 -8.78 0.34
CA TYR A 4 -6.95 -9.96 0.87
C TYR A 4 -8.35 -10.04 0.29
N THR A 5 -8.90 -11.25 0.22
CA THR A 5 -10.33 -11.41 -0.05
C THR A 5 -11.08 -11.25 1.27
N ILE A 6 -11.81 -10.16 1.44
CA ILE A 6 -12.55 -9.82 2.66
C ILE A 6 -14.03 -9.84 2.32
N ASP A 7 -14.81 -10.69 2.99
CA ASP A 7 -16.25 -10.88 2.72
C ASP A 7 -16.56 -11.13 1.23
N GLY A 8 -15.70 -11.92 0.56
CA GLY A 8 -15.82 -12.24 -0.86
C GLY A 8 -15.35 -11.14 -1.82
N LYS A 9 -14.86 -10.00 -1.31
CA LYS A 9 -14.35 -8.88 -2.12
C LYS A 9 -12.83 -8.79 -2.08
N TYR A 10 -12.23 -8.72 -3.25
CA TYR A 10 -10.79 -8.50 -3.38
C TYR A 10 -10.45 -7.07 -2.95
N SER A 11 -9.80 -6.92 -1.81
CA SER A 11 -9.68 -5.65 -1.11
C SER A 11 -8.23 -5.33 -0.77
N GLN A 12 -7.84 -4.08 -1.04
CA GLN A 12 -6.52 -3.57 -0.69
C GLN A 12 -6.47 -3.15 0.77
N VAL A 13 -5.39 -3.48 1.45
CA VAL A 13 -5.19 -3.23 2.87
C VAL A 13 -3.83 -2.61 3.16
N MET A 14 -3.77 -1.83 4.23
CA MET A 14 -2.53 -1.47 4.91
C MET A 14 -2.32 -2.40 6.10
N LEU A 15 -1.09 -2.85 6.28
CA LEU A 15 -0.68 -3.76 7.32
C LEU A 15 0.64 -3.28 7.92
N SER A 16 0.77 -3.32 9.24
CA SER A 16 2.00 -2.98 9.94
C SER A 16 2.24 -3.92 11.11
N ALA A 17 3.50 -4.33 11.30
CA ALA A 17 3.93 -5.17 12.41
C ALA A 17 3.98 -4.37 13.73
N ARG A 18 3.48 -4.97 14.81
CA ARG A 18 3.61 -4.42 16.16
C ARG A 18 4.86 -4.96 16.81
N GLU A 19 5.99 -4.36 16.50
CA GLU A 19 7.27 -4.72 17.10
C GLU A 19 7.51 -4.05 18.45
N LEU A 20 8.30 -4.71 19.28
CA LEU A 20 8.69 -4.20 20.58
C LEU A 20 9.91 -3.31 20.47
N ASN A 21 9.88 -2.16 21.16
CA ASN A 21 11.04 -1.28 21.33
C ASN A 21 11.44 -1.21 22.81
N PRO A 22 12.41 -2.04 23.25
CA PRO A 22 12.87 -2.05 24.64
C PRO A 22 13.49 -0.71 25.11
N GLY A 23 13.94 0.14 24.18
CA GLY A 23 14.48 1.46 24.48
C GLY A 23 13.42 2.47 24.94
N GLN A 24 12.13 2.19 24.70
CA GLN A 24 11.02 3.02 25.15
C GLN A 24 10.43 2.57 26.50
N LEU A 25 10.98 1.51 27.11
CA LEU A 25 10.64 1.15 28.48
C LEU A 25 11.03 2.29 29.43
N GLN A 26 10.28 2.46 30.52
CA GLN A 26 10.66 3.40 31.57
C GLN A 26 12.09 3.11 32.07
N PRO A 27 12.91 4.12 32.40
CA PRO A 27 14.31 3.90 32.78
C PRO A 27 14.52 2.89 33.91
N SER A 28 13.60 2.86 34.89
CA SER A 28 13.61 1.87 35.99
C SER A 28 13.33 0.43 35.53
N ALA A 29 12.59 0.27 34.44
CA ALA A 29 12.24 -1.01 33.84
C ALA A 29 13.26 -1.46 32.76
N GLN A 30 14.24 -0.64 32.39
CA GLN A 30 15.34 -0.99 31.48
C GLN A 30 16.41 -1.85 32.17
N THR A 31 15.99 -2.88 32.91
CA THR A 31 16.89 -3.84 33.53
C THR A 31 17.32 -4.88 32.50
N TRP A 32 18.45 -5.54 32.76
CA TRP A 32 18.96 -6.59 31.88
C TRP A 32 17.96 -7.76 31.76
N VAL A 33 17.35 -8.18 32.87
CA VAL A 33 16.32 -9.23 32.86
C VAL A 33 15.14 -8.81 31.98
N ASN A 34 14.67 -7.57 32.12
CA ASN A 34 13.56 -7.08 31.30
C ASN A 34 13.91 -7.05 29.82
N GLN A 35 15.06 -6.51 29.45
CA GLN A 35 15.46 -6.37 28.04
C GLN A 35 15.87 -7.69 27.37
N LYS A 36 16.35 -8.68 28.15
CA LYS A 36 16.91 -9.91 27.61
C LYS A 36 16.04 -11.13 27.78
N LEU A 37 15.21 -11.18 28.83
CA LEU A 37 14.44 -12.37 29.21
C LEU A 37 12.92 -12.13 29.17
N VAL A 38 12.44 -10.94 29.53
CA VAL A 38 10.99 -10.67 29.65
C VAL A 38 10.40 -10.08 28.37
N PHE A 39 10.94 -8.95 27.91
CA PHE A 39 10.47 -8.21 26.74
C PHE A 39 11.24 -8.66 25.50
N THR A 40 10.87 -9.82 24.97
CA THR A 40 11.64 -10.51 23.93
C THR A 40 11.07 -10.37 22.53
N HIS A 41 9.77 -10.12 22.36
CA HIS A 41 9.09 -10.16 21.07
C HIS A 41 8.00 -9.08 20.92
N GLY A 42 7.70 -8.72 19.68
CA GLY A 42 6.51 -7.95 19.32
C GLY A 42 5.26 -8.84 19.24
N LEU A 43 4.07 -8.23 19.10
CA LEU A 43 2.81 -8.98 19.12
C LEU A 43 1.81 -8.51 18.07
N GLY A 44 1.71 -9.30 17.00
CA GLY A 44 0.68 -9.18 15.98
C GLY A 44 0.93 -8.07 14.97
N VAL A 45 -0.12 -7.75 14.25
CA VAL A 45 -0.14 -6.70 13.23
C VAL A 45 -1.39 -5.84 13.39
N THR A 46 -1.35 -4.60 12.91
CA THR A 46 -2.54 -3.78 12.67
C THR A 46 -2.89 -3.81 11.20
N LEU A 47 -4.15 -4.09 10.88
CA LEU A 47 -4.63 -4.17 9.49
C LEU A 47 -5.85 -3.28 9.32
N SER A 48 -5.88 -2.48 8.26
CA SER A 48 -7.07 -1.71 7.83
C SER A 48 -7.23 -1.73 6.31
N PRO A 49 -8.47 -1.75 5.76
CA PRO A 49 -8.69 -1.44 4.36
C PRO A 49 -8.21 -0.03 4.05
N VAL A 50 -7.72 0.20 2.83
CA VAL A 50 -7.16 1.51 2.44
C VAL A 50 -8.22 2.62 2.26
N ASN A 51 -9.49 2.24 2.15
CA ASN A 51 -10.60 3.14 1.85
C ASN A 51 -11.67 3.18 2.96
N LYS A 52 -11.36 2.73 4.18
CA LYS A 52 -12.32 2.68 5.29
C LYS A 52 -11.79 3.42 6.52
N PHE A 53 -12.58 4.39 6.96
CA PHE A 53 -12.27 5.28 8.08
C PHE A 53 -13.46 5.40 9.02
N THR A 54 -13.20 5.70 10.29
CA THR A 54 -14.24 6.01 11.28
C THR A 54 -14.78 7.43 11.09
N SER A 55 -15.85 7.78 11.79
CA SER A 55 -16.41 9.14 11.83
C SER A 55 -15.40 10.21 12.25
N GLU A 56 -14.39 9.81 13.04
CA GLU A 56 -13.33 10.70 13.52
C GLU A 56 -12.21 10.90 12.50
N GLY A 57 -12.15 10.07 11.44
CA GLY A 57 -11.08 10.09 10.43
C GLY A 57 -9.95 9.10 10.71
N LEU A 58 -10.13 8.18 11.66
CA LEU A 58 -9.14 7.15 11.98
C LEU A 58 -9.31 5.92 11.08
N PRO A 59 -8.25 5.16 10.76
CA PRO A 59 -8.39 3.93 9.99
C PRO A 59 -9.33 2.93 10.67
N GLN A 60 -10.23 2.32 9.90
CA GLN A 60 -11.07 1.23 10.41
C GLN A 60 -10.27 -0.07 10.48
N LEU A 61 -9.88 -0.46 11.70
CA LEU A 61 -9.07 -1.67 11.91
C LEU A 61 -9.90 -2.96 11.78
N LEU A 62 -9.42 -3.88 10.95
CA LEU A 62 -9.90 -5.27 10.83
C LEU A 62 -9.12 -6.25 11.69
N VAL A 63 -7.86 -5.93 11.98
CA VAL A 63 -7.04 -6.63 12.98
C VAL A 63 -6.65 -5.61 14.04
N LYS A 64 -7.12 -5.81 15.27
CA LYS A 64 -6.95 -4.88 16.39
C LYS A 64 -6.75 -5.61 17.72
N ASP A 65 -6.52 -4.85 18.79
CA ASP A 65 -6.36 -5.33 20.18
C ASP A 65 -5.10 -6.17 20.45
N LEU A 66 -4.83 -6.46 21.72
CA LEU A 66 -3.74 -7.32 22.19
C LEU A 66 -4.35 -8.38 23.12
N PRO A 67 -4.34 -9.67 22.76
CA PRO A 67 -3.79 -10.26 21.54
C PRO A 67 -4.60 -9.84 20.30
N PRO A 68 -4.01 -9.88 19.09
CA PRO A 68 -4.70 -9.43 17.88
C PRO A 68 -5.96 -10.27 17.61
N GLN A 69 -7.08 -9.59 17.42
CA GLN A 69 -8.36 -10.17 17.05
C GLN A 69 -8.77 -9.67 15.67
N SER A 70 -9.41 -10.56 14.91
CA SER A 70 -10.07 -10.22 13.65
C SER A 70 -11.46 -10.85 13.59
N SER A 71 -12.40 -10.13 12.99
CA SER A 71 -13.72 -10.65 12.63
C SER A 71 -13.73 -11.37 11.28
N VAL A 72 -12.62 -11.32 10.53
CA VAL A 72 -12.51 -11.94 9.20
C VAL A 72 -11.66 -13.21 9.33
N GLU A 73 -12.21 -14.36 8.95
CA GLU A 73 -11.59 -15.67 9.22
C GLU A 73 -10.19 -15.81 8.61
N ASN A 74 -9.97 -15.33 7.38
CA ASN A 74 -8.65 -15.39 6.72
C ASN A 74 -7.63 -14.38 7.24
N LEU A 75 -8.01 -13.50 8.18
CA LEU A 75 -7.12 -12.56 8.85
C LEU A 75 -6.85 -12.96 10.32
N LYS A 76 -7.32 -14.15 10.72
CA LYS A 76 -7.03 -14.69 12.05
C LYS A 76 -5.55 -15.02 12.19
N ILE A 77 -4.99 -14.69 13.34
CA ILE A 77 -3.56 -14.90 13.65
C ILE A 77 -3.47 -15.86 14.85
N ASP A 78 -3.06 -17.09 14.60
CA ASP A 78 -2.88 -18.11 15.63
C ASP A 78 -1.52 -17.97 16.34
N ARG A 79 -0.53 -17.38 15.66
CA ARG A 79 0.81 -17.13 16.22
C ARG A 79 1.23 -15.68 16.00
N PRO A 80 0.85 -14.77 16.91
CA PRO A 80 1.11 -13.34 16.73
C PRO A 80 2.52 -12.90 17.14
N GLN A 81 3.29 -13.73 17.83
CA GLN A 81 4.59 -13.32 18.36
C GLN A 81 5.62 -13.07 17.24
N ILE A 82 6.27 -11.90 17.28
CA ILE A 82 7.29 -11.45 16.32
C ILE A 82 8.63 -11.41 17.04
N TYR A 83 9.43 -12.46 16.85
CA TYR A 83 10.80 -12.53 17.36
C TYR A 83 11.81 -11.98 16.34
N PHE A 84 11.50 -12.00 15.05
CA PHE A 84 12.33 -11.51 13.96
C PHE A 84 11.53 -10.49 13.14
N GLY A 85 12.10 -9.29 12.96
CA GLY A 85 11.41 -8.12 12.41
C GLY A 85 12.39 -7.04 11.97
N GLU A 86 11.89 -5.85 11.69
CA GLU A 86 12.63 -4.70 11.17
C GLU A 86 13.08 -3.72 12.26
N GLY A 87 12.52 -3.84 13.47
CA GLY A 87 12.81 -2.93 14.56
C GLY A 87 14.25 -3.05 15.08
N PRO A 88 14.72 -2.10 15.93
CA PRO A 88 15.99 -2.22 16.61
C PRO A 88 15.97 -3.41 17.59
N GLN A 89 16.39 -4.58 17.08
CA GLN A 89 16.39 -5.84 17.83
C GLN A 89 17.81 -6.15 18.35
N ASP A 90 17.98 -6.11 19.66
CA ASP A 90 19.16 -6.69 20.30
C ASP A 90 18.96 -8.20 20.54
N TYR A 91 20.03 -8.89 20.93
CA TYR A 91 19.94 -10.29 21.32
C TYR A 91 19.01 -10.46 22.52
N VAL A 92 18.27 -11.56 22.54
CA VAL A 92 17.42 -11.99 23.66
C VAL A 92 17.67 -13.46 23.96
N ILE A 93 17.25 -13.91 25.13
CA ILE A 93 17.41 -15.27 25.57
C ILE A 93 16.02 -15.81 25.90
N THR A 94 15.73 -16.96 25.32
CA THR A 94 14.45 -17.65 25.43
C THR A 94 14.66 -19.01 26.07
N ASP A 95 13.58 -19.70 26.40
CA ASP A 95 13.64 -20.98 27.13
C ASP A 95 14.41 -20.82 28.46
N THR A 96 14.11 -19.77 29.23
CA THR A 96 14.75 -19.46 30.53
C THR A 96 13.80 -19.74 31.70
N ALA A 97 14.31 -19.68 32.94
CA ALA A 97 13.48 -19.78 34.14
C ALA A 97 12.54 -18.57 34.33
N THR A 98 12.84 -17.45 33.67
CA THR A 98 11.96 -16.27 33.61
C THR A 98 11.06 -16.41 32.37
N GLU A 99 9.74 -16.32 32.58
CA GLU A 99 8.78 -16.34 31.46
C GLU A 99 8.79 -15.02 30.68
N GLU A 100 8.50 -15.12 29.39
CA GLU A 100 8.48 -13.98 28.47
C GLU A 100 7.12 -13.29 28.57
N PHE A 101 7.10 -11.96 28.64
CA PHE A 101 5.85 -11.20 28.63
C PHE A 101 5.20 -11.28 27.24
N ASP A 102 3.92 -11.64 27.18
CA ASP A 102 3.14 -11.72 25.94
C ASP A 102 2.24 -10.47 25.82
N TYR A 103 1.25 -10.33 26.70
CA TYR A 103 0.37 -9.14 26.75
C TYR A 103 -0.30 -8.95 28.11
N ALA A 104 -0.80 -7.73 28.36
CA ALA A 104 -1.60 -7.42 29.54
C ALA A 104 -3.07 -7.82 29.32
N LYS A 105 -3.69 -8.45 30.32
CA LYS A 105 -5.10 -8.87 30.34
C LYS A 105 -5.77 -8.38 31.62
N GLY A 106 -6.37 -7.20 31.56
CA GLY A 106 -6.89 -6.50 32.74
C GLY A 106 -5.76 -6.14 33.68
N ASP A 107 -5.88 -6.49 34.97
CA ASP A 107 -4.82 -6.28 35.97
C ASP A 107 -3.75 -7.40 35.99
N ALA A 108 -3.90 -8.43 35.16
CA ALA A 108 -2.97 -9.57 35.08
C ALA A 108 -2.12 -9.50 33.81
N ASN A 109 -0.92 -10.09 33.87
CA ASN A 109 -0.07 -10.27 32.70
C ASN A 109 -0.17 -11.72 32.21
N VAL A 110 -0.18 -11.89 30.89
CA VAL A 110 -0.05 -13.18 30.23
C VAL A 110 1.41 -13.34 29.81
N TYR A 111 1.94 -14.53 30.07
CA TYR A 111 3.30 -14.89 29.76
C TYR A 111 3.35 -16.07 28.80
N THR A 112 4.47 -16.20 28.11
CA THR A 112 4.71 -17.26 27.13
C THR A 112 6.15 -17.77 27.21
N THR A 113 6.43 -18.82 26.46
CA THR A 113 7.76 -19.36 26.27
C THR A 113 7.94 -19.65 24.79
N TYR A 114 9.08 -19.23 24.23
CA TYR A 114 9.45 -19.50 22.87
C TYR A 114 9.52 -21.00 22.58
N LYS A 115 8.75 -21.48 21.62
CA LYS A 115 8.74 -22.88 21.15
C LYS A 115 9.31 -23.01 19.74
N GLY A 116 9.96 -21.96 19.25
CA GLY A 116 10.49 -21.92 17.89
C GLY A 116 11.82 -22.65 17.77
N LYS A 117 12.21 -22.86 16.52
CA LYS A 117 13.47 -23.52 16.14
C LYS A 117 14.61 -22.54 15.94
N GLY A 118 14.32 -21.23 15.98
CA GLY A 118 15.32 -20.18 15.87
C GLY A 118 16.26 -20.17 17.08
N GLY A 119 17.42 -19.53 16.89
CA GLY A 119 18.39 -19.35 17.96
C GLY A 119 19.49 -20.39 18.05
N VAL A 120 20.37 -20.15 19.01
CA VAL A 120 21.48 -21.05 19.32
C VAL A 120 21.39 -21.41 20.80
N GLU A 121 21.40 -22.71 21.11
CA GLU A 121 21.42 -23.16 22.51
C GLU A 121 22.67 -22.63 23.23
N ILE A 122 22.48 -22.14 24.45
CA ILE A 122 23.56 -21.60 25.28
C ILE A 122 24.54 -22.70 25.68
N GLY A 123 24.04 -23.91 25.95
CA GLY A 123 24.85 -25.06 26.32
C GLY A 123 25.62 -24.86 27.61
N GLY A 124 26.77 -25.52 27.73
CA GLY A 124 27.61 -25.47 28.94
C GLY A 124 28.32 -24.13 29.16
N PHE A 125 29.01 -24.04 30.31
CA PHE A 125 29.69 -22.82 30.77
C PHE A 125 30.64 -22.20 29.73
N PHE A 126 31.39 -23.00 28.99
CA PHE A 126 32.33 -22.49 27.98
C PHE A 126 31.64 -21.73 26.84
N ARG A 127 30.50 -22.23 26.35
CA ARG A 127 29.75 -21.54 25.28
C ARG A 127 29.05 -20.30 25.81
N LYS A 128 28.55 -20.35 27.05
CA LYS A 128 28.04 -19.19 27.79
C LYS A 128 29.12 -18.08 27.94
N LEU A 129 30.37 -18.44 28.21
CA LEU A 129 31.52 -17.51 28.23
C LEU A 129 31.82 -16.90 26.86
N LEU A 130 31.77 -17.70 25.78
CA LEU A 130 31.94 -17.17 24.42
C LEU A 130 30.85 -16.17 24.05
N PHE A 131 29.59 -16.43 24.44
CA PHE A 131 28.51 -15.46 24.25
C PHE A 131 28.72 -14.19 25.08
N ALA A 132 29.10 -14.32 26.36
CA ALA A 132 29.44 -13.19 27.21
C ALA A 132 30.56 -12.32 26.60
N PHE A 133 31.59 -12.94 26.05
CA PHE A 133 32.66 -12.23 25.33
C PHE A 133 32.15 -11.57 24.04
N ARG A 134 31.39 -12.30 23.21
CA ARG A 134 30.87 -11.84 21.92
C ARG A 134 29.93 -10.64 22.05
N PHE A 135 29.09 -10.63 23.08
CA PHE A 135 28.12 -9.56 23.34
C PHE A 135 28.63 -8.53 24.34
N GLY A 136 29.83 -8.73 24.92
CA GLY A 136 30.37 -7.84 25.96
C GLY A 136 29.52 -7.82 27.23
N ASP A 137 28.84 -8.93 27.53
CA ASP A 137 27.82 -8.99 28.57
C ASP A 137 28.12 -10.05 29.63
N VAL A 138 28.70 -9.60 30.75
CA VAL A 138 29.08 -10.48 31.87
C VAL A 138 27.84 -11.00 32.62
N LYS A 139 26.68 -10.33 32.53
CA LYS A 139 25.46 -10.77 33.24
C LYS A 139 24.96 -12.11 32.73
N LEU A 140 25.26 -12.45 31.47
CA LEU A 140 25.06 -13.78 30.92
C LEU A 140 25.62 -14.84 31.87
N LEU A 141 26.85 -14.70 32.36
CA LEU A 141 27.52 -15.67 33.24
C LEU A 141 26.95 -15.71 34.66
N LEU A 142 26.44 -14.57 35.14
CA LEU A 142 26.07 -14.37 36.54
C LEU A 142 24.61 -14.76 36.83
N THR A 143 23.72 -14.69 35.84
CA THR A 143 22.32 -15.06 36.06
C THR A 143 22.13 -16.57 36.22
N GLY A 144 21.29 -16.94 37.19
CA GLY A 144 20.80 -18.29 37.42
C GLY A 144 19.57 -18.67 36.58
N ASP A 145 18.98 -17.72 35.83
CA ASP A 145 17.76 -17.96 35.04
C ASP A 145 18.05 -18.73 33.75
N ILE A 146 19.31 -18.78 33.32
CA ILE A 146 19.74 -19.41 32.08
C ILE A 146 20.15 -20.85 32.34
N SER A 147 19.51 -21.78 31.62
CA SER A 147 19.89 -23.20 31.57
C SER A 147 20.69 -23.52 30.29
N PRO A 148 21.30 -24.71 30.19
CA PRO A 148 21.95 -25.15 28.96
C PRO A 148 21.03 -25.22 27.73
N GLU A 149 19.74 -25.48 27.96
CA GLU A 149 18.70 -25.58 26.92
C GLU A 149 18.20 -24.21 26.46
N SER A 150 18.42 -23.15 27.25
CA SER A 150 18.06 -21.78 26.87
C SER A 150 18.69 -21.40 25.53
N LYS A 151 17.94 -20.69 24.69
CA LYS A 151 18.40 -20.28 23.35
C LYS A 151 18.66 -18.79 23.30
N ILE A 152 19.83 -18.41 22.78
CA ILE A 152 20.13 -17.02 22.45
C ILE A 152 19.70 -16.72 21.01
N LEU A 153 18.80 -15.75 20.86
CA LEU A 153 18.34 -15.23 19.57
C LEU A 153 19.11 -13.95 19.28
N PHE A 154 19.83 -13.89 18.16
CA PHE A 154 20.59 -12.72 17.72
C PHE A 154 20.56 -12.61 16.19
N TYR A 155 20.93 -11.45 15.66
CA TYR A 155 20.65 -11.08 14.26
C TYR A 155 19.17 -11.32 13.93
N ARG A 156 18.34 -10.63 14.70
CA ARG A 156 16.89 -10.71 14.66
C ARG A 156 16.29 -9.73 13.66
N ASP A 157 17.01 -8.63 13.44
CA ASP A 157 16.78 -7.71 12.34
C ASP A 157 16.91 -8.41 10.98
N LEU A 158 15.92 -8.22 10.10
CA LEU A 158 15.87 -8.82 8.77
C LEU A 158 17.10 -8.49 7.94
N ASP A 159 17.42 -7.21 7.82
CA ASP A 159 18.47 -6.71 6.95
C ASP A 159 19.85 -7.28 7.35
N VAL A 160 20.18 -7.19 8.65
CA VAL A 160 21.41 -7.73 9.23
C VAL A 160 21.49 -9.23 9.03
N ARG A 161 20.39 -9.95 9.24
CA ARG A 161 20.37 -11.41 9.14
C ARG A 161 20.53 -11.88 7.70
N LEU A 162 19.76 -11.32 6.78
CA LEU A 162 19.74 -11.72 5.38
C LEU A 162 21.05 -11.36 4.68
N LYS A 163 21.62 -10.16 4.94
CA LYS A 163 22.95 -9.78 4.43
C LYS A 163 24.06 -10.68 4.94
N ARG A 164 23.93 -11.29 6.13
CA ARG A 164 24.91 -12.26 6.63
C ARG A 164 24.81 -13.62 5.94
N ILE A 165 23.60 -14.03 5.56
CA ILE A 165 23.36 -15.33 4.90
C ILE A 165 23.73 -15.24 3.42
N ALA A 166 23.30 -14.18 2.74
CA ALA A 166 23.51 -13.97 1.31
C ALA A 166 24.03 -12.55 1.01
N PRO A 167 25.29 -12.23 1.39
CA PRO A 167 25.87 -10.88 1.23
C PRO A 167 26.03 -10.43 -0.23
N PHE A 168 25.89 -11.37 -1.17
CA PHE A 168 26.04 -11.16 -2.60
C PHE A 168 24.74 -10.75 -3.30
N ILE A 169 23.61 -10.73 -2.58
CA ILE A 169 22.32 -10.24 -3.06
C ILE A 169 22.05 -8.89 -2.42
N THR A 170 21.60 -7.91 -3.21
CA THR A 170 21.16 -6.61 -2.70
C THR A 170 19.71 -6.72 -2.23
N LEU A 171 19.42 -6.40 -0.98
CA LEU A 171 18.05 -6.39 -0.46
C LEU A 171 17.32 -5.12 -0.89
N ASP A 172 16.01 -5.25 -1.13
CA ASP A 172 15.09 -4.12 -1.22
C ASP A 172 14.99 -3.38 0.12
N ALA A 173 14.66 -2.10 0.08
CA ALA A 173 14.60 -1.25 1.26
C ALA A 173 13.33 -1.49 2.11
N ASP A 174 12.25 -2.02 1.52
CA ASP A 174 10.94 -2.17 2.16
C ASP A 174 10.45 -3.63 2.12
N PRO A 175 10.88 -4.50 3.05
CA PRO A 175 10.22 -5.78 3.25
C PRO A 175 8.78 -5.56 3.75
N TYR A 176 7.93 -6.56 3.55
CA TYR A 176 6.53 -6.47 3.94
C TYR A 176 6.07 -7.72 4.67
N ILE A 177 5.31 -7.50 5.74
CA ILE A 177 4.69 -8.57 6.51
C ILE A 177 3.35 -8.97 5.89
N VAL A 178 3.01 -10.24 5.97
CA VAL A 178 1.74 -10.82 5.49
C VAL A 178 1.20 -11.80 6.52
N ILE A 179 -0.13 -11.95 6.56
CA ILE A 179 -0.81 -12.98 7.33
C ILE A 179 -1.00 -14.17 6.40
N SER A 180 -0.34 -15.28 6.70
CA SER A 180 -0.37 -16.49 5.89
C SER A 180 -0.64 -17.71 6.77
N GLU A 181 -1.76 -18.38 6.55
CA GLU A 181 -2.20 -19.56 7.30
C GLU A 181 -2.09 -19.38 8.84
N GLY A 182 -2.59 -18.26 9.36
CA GLY A 182 -2.56 -17.96 10.81
C GLY A 182 -1.20 -17.54 11.36
N LYS A 183 -0.18 -17.39 10.51
CA LYS A 183 1.18 -17.01 10.89
C LYS A 183 1.59 -15.71 10.23
N LEU A 184 2.55 -15.04 10.86
CA LEU A 184 3.17 -13.83 10.33
C LEU A 184 4.44 -14.18 9.55
N LYS A 185 4.48 -13.77 8.28
CA LYS A 185 5.61 -14.00 7.38
C LYS A 185 6.08 -12.68 6.82
N TRP A 186 7.38 -12.46 6.82
CA TRP A 186 8.01 -11.39 6.08
C TRP A 186 8.34 -11.86 4.67
N ILE A 187 8.07 -11.02 3.68
CA ILE A 187 8.54 -11.18 2.31
C ILE A 187 9.51 -10.03 2.03
N GLN A 188 10.73 -10.38 1.66
CA GLN A 188 11.79 -9.45 1.30
C GLN A 188 12.11 -9.64 -0.18
N ASP A 189 11.96 -8.54 -0.92
CA ASP A 189 12.42 -8.43 -2.29
C ASP A 189 13.94 -8.33 -2.34
N ALA A 190 14.57 -9.01 -3.30
CA ALA A 190 16.02 -9.04 -3.39
C ALA A 190 16.51 -9.09 -4.85
N TYR A 191 17.66 -8.45 -5.07
CA TYR A 191 18.18 -8.11 -6.37
C TYR A 191 19.58 -8.65 -6.60
N THR A 192 19.81 -9.17 -7.81
CA THR A 192 21.17 -9.19 -8.35
C THR A 192 21.45 -7.85 -9.00
N THR A 193 22.60 -7.27 -8.69
CA THR A 193 23.04 -5.98 -9.25
C THR A 193 24.47 -6.07 -9.75
N ALA A 194 24.80 -5.32 -10.79
CA ALA A 194 26.19 -5.14 -11.25
C ALA A 194 26.41 -3.70 -11.72
N ASP A 195 27.67 -3.28 -11.71
CA ASP A 195 28.17 -1.96 -12.16
C ASP A 195 29.04 -2.05 -13.43
N SER A 196 29.15 -3.25 -14.00
CA SER A 196 30.05 -3.56 -15.11
C SER A 196 29.38 -4.43 -16.17
N PHE A 197 28.04 -4.45 -16.20
CA PHE A 197 27.30 -5.24 -17.18
C PHE A 197 27.45 -4.61 -18.58
N PRO A 198 27.85 -5.38 -19.61
CA PRO A 198 28.18 -4.82 -20.91
C PRO A 198 26.94 -4.25 -21.62
N TYR A 199 27.15 -3.22 -22.45
CA TYR A 199 26.11 -2.59 -23.28
C TYR A 199 24.86 -2.12 -22.52
N SER A 200 25.04 -1.66 -21.27
CA SER A 200 23.97 -1.16 -20.42
C SER A 200 24.28 0.24 -19.89
N THR A 201 23.24 1.02 -19.60
CA THR A 201 23.40 2.39 -19.10
C THR A 201 23.46 2.39 -17.57
N TYR A 202 24.18 3.36 -17.01
CA TYR A 202 24.27 3.53 -15.57
C TYR A 202 23.05 4.26 -15.02
N VAL A 203 22.57 3.78 -13.87
CA VAL A 203 21.58 4.43 -13.03
C VAL A 203 22.18 4.63 -11.65
N ARG A 204 22.00 5.84 -11.11
CA ARG A 204 22.38 6.16 -9.74
C ARG A 204 21.28 5.67 -8.80
N VAL A 205 21.64 4.79 -7.88
CA VAL A 205 20.72 4.22 -6.86
C VAL A 205 20.96 4.81 -5.47
N SER A 206 22.12 5.42 -5.24
CA SER A 206 22.38 6.26 -4.06
C SER A 206 23.47 7.27 -4.38
N ASP A 207 23.77 8.17 -3.44
CA ASP A 207 24.82 9.17 -3.62
C ASP A 207 26.19 8.57 -3.96
N PHE A 208 26.47 7.36 -3.49
CA PHE A 208 27.77 6.71 -3.66
C PHE A 208 27.72 5.42 -4.49
N LYS A 209 26.54 5.02 -5.00
CA LYS A 209 26.36 3.77 -5.73
C LYS A 209 25.68 3.99 -7.08
N GLN A 210 26.35 3.55 -8.14
CA GLN A 210 25.81 3.43 -9.48
C GLN A 210 25.82 1.96 -9.88
N ILE A 211 24.78 1.55 -10.60
CA ILE A 211 24.65 0.22 -11.17
C ILE A 211 24.23 0.36 -12.63
N ASN A 212 24.53 -0.63 -13.46
CA ASN A 212 24.01 -0.71 -14.82
C ASN A 212 23.25 -2.02 -15.10
N TYR A 213 23.10 -2.85 -14.06
CA TYR A 213 22.29 -4.05 -14.07
C TYR A 213 21.52 -4.21 -12.77
N ILE A 214 20.23 -4.55 -12.89
CA ILE A 214 19.37 -4.93 -11.77
C ILE A 214 18.31 -5.92 -12.25
N ARG A 215 18.07 -6.98 -11.46
CA ARG A 215 16.97 -7.93 -11.63
C ARG A 215 16.39 -8.30 -10.29
N ASN A 216 15.06 -8.38 -10.18
CA ASN A 216 14.38 -8.92 -9.01
C ASN A 216 14.44 -10.44 -9.03
N SER A 217 15.62 -10.97 -8.74
CA SER A 217 15.95 -12.37 -8.97
C SER A 217 15.53 -13.28 -7.84
N VAL A 218 15.31 -12.75 -6.63
CA VAL A 218 15.00 -13.56 -5.45
C VAL A 218 13.90 -12.92 -4.61
N LYS A 219 12.92 -13.74 -4.21
CA LYS A 219 11.98 -13.46 -3.12
C LYS A 219 12.41 -14.23 -1.89
N ILE A 220 12.58 -13.56 -0.77
CA ILE A 220 12.97 -14.19 0.49
C ILE A 220 11.75 -14.21 1.40
N VAL A 221 11.36 -15.39 1.88
CA VAL A 221 10.29 -15.51 2.89
C VAL A 221 10.91 -15.88 4.23
N MET A 222 10.60 -15.12 5.27
CA MET A 222 11.06 -15.39 6.62
C MET A 222 9.88 -15.45 7.59
N ASP A 223 9.85 -16.51 8.39
CA ASP A 223 8.89 -16.61 9.50
C ASP A 223 9.24 -15.61 10.61
N ALA A 224 8.28 -14.77 11.02
CA ALA A 224 8.49 -13.76 12.06
C ALA A 224 8.76 -14.37 13.45
N TYR A 225 8.39 -15.64 13.66
CA TYR A 225 8.60 -16.38 14.89
C TYR A 225 9.91 -17.19 14.88
N ASP A 226 10.15 -17.96 13.81
CA ASP A 226 11.32 -18.84 13.73
C ASP A 226 12.58 -18.16 13.16
N GLY A 227 12.43 -17.10 12.38
CA GLY A 227 13.55 -16.38 11.77
C GLY A 227 14.34 -17.18 10.74
N ARG A 228 13.78 -18.29 10.22
CA ARG A 228 14.42 -19.07 9.15
C ARG A 228 14.01 -18.49 7.79
N PRO A 229 14.95 -17.94 7.01
CA PRO A 229 14.64 -17.47 5.66
C PRO A 229 14.68 -18.62 4.65
N LEU A 230 13.82 -18.53 3.64
CA LEU A 230 13.80 -19.36 2.44
C LEU A 230 13.96 -18.44 1.22
N PHE A 231 14.93 -18.73 0.34
CA PHE A 231 15.25 -17.92 -0.82
C PHE A 231 14.66 -18.56 -2.07
N PHE A 232 13.74 -17.87 -2.75
CA PHE A 232 13.07 -18.36 -3.95
C PHE A 232 13.51 -17.58 -5.18
N ILE A 233 14.05 -18.25 -6.20
CA ILE A 233 14.45 -17.62 -7.46
C ILE A 233 13.21 -17.22 -8.25
N SER A 234 12.96 -15.92 -8.37
CA SER A 234 11.82 -15.34 -9.10
C SER A 234 12.12 -15.05 -10.57
N ASP A 235 13.39 -14.81 -10.93
CA ASP A 235 13.82 -14.63 -12.32
C ASP A 235 14.84 -15.70 -12.70
N PRO A 236 14.40 -16.88 -13.20
CA PRO A 236 15.31 -17.95 -13.60
C PRO A 236 16.13 -17.59 -14.87
N SER A 237 15.81 -16.49 -15.55
CA SER A 237 16.57 -16.02 -16.71
C SER A 237 17.79 -15.18 -16.35
N ASP A 238 17.90 -14.76 -15.10
CA ASP A 238 19.04 -13.95 -14.63
C ASP A 238 20.33 -14.80 -14.53
N PRO A 239 21.38 -14.49 -15.30
CA PRO A 239 22.63 -15.25 -15.26
C PRO A 239 23.37 -15.12 -13.93
N ILE A 240 23.22 -14.00 -13.21
CA ILE A 240 23.94 -13.77 -11.95
C ILE A 240 23.39 -14.67 -10.85
N ILE A 241 22.06 -14.73 -10.68
CA ILE A 241 21.48 -15.62 -9.68
C ILE A 241 21.74 -17.10 -10.00
N ASN A 242 21.72 -17.47 -11.28
CA ASN A 242 22.04 -18.83 -11.71
C ASN A 242 23.47 -19.24 -11.34
N ALA A 243 24.43 -18.33 -11.44
CA ALA A 243 25.81 -18.58 -10.99
C ALA A 243 25.86 -18.83 -9.47
N TYR A 244 25.17 -18.02 -8.66
CA TYR A 244 25.12 -18.23 -7.21
C TYR A 244 24.34 -19.49 -6.81
N ALA A 245 23.27 -19.83 -7.51
CA ALA A 245 22.51 -21.05 -7.29
C ALA A 245 23.36 -22.31 -7.54
N ASN A 246 24.26 -22.27 -8.52
CA ASN A 246 25.22 -23.36 -8.76
C ASN A 246 26.30 -23.47 -7.67
N ILE A 247 26.69 -22.35 -7.05
CA ILE A 247 27.67 -22.33 -5.95
C ILE A 247 27.03 -22.80 -4.64
N PHE A 248 25.77 -22.43 -4.39
CA PHE A 248 25.03 -22.70 -3.16
C PHE A 248 23.71 -23.46 -3.45
N PRO A 249 23.78 -24.75 -3.83
CA PRO A 249 22.61 -25.50 -4.30
C PRO A 249 21.50 -25.66 -3.25
N ASP A 250 21.85 -25.65 -1.96
CA ASP A 250 20.88 -25.83 -0.86
C ASP A 250 20.24 -24.50 -0.40
N LEU A 251 20.73 -23.36 -0.89
CA LEU A 251 20.25 -22.04 -0.46
C LEU A 251 18.96 -21.63 -1.19
N PHE A 252 18.85 -21.98 -2.47
CA PHE A 252 17.81 -21.46 -3.37
C PHE A 252 16.77 -22.51 -3.75
N TYR A 253 15.52 -22.09 -3.78
CA TYR A 253 14.35 -22.86 -4.22
C TYR A 253 13.76 -22.22 -5.48
N ASP A 254 13.03 -22.99 -6.27
CA ASP A 254 12.24 -22.45 -7.39
C ASP A 254 11.01 -21.72 -6.83
N LEU A 255 10.65 -20.53 -7.37
CA LEU A 255 9.46 -19.79 -6.97
C LEU A 255 8.17 -20.62 -7.06
N LYS A 256 8.11 -21.63 -7.93
CA LYS A 256 6.99 -22.58 -8.01
C LYS A 256 6.79 -23.37 -6.71
N GLN A 257 7.83 -23.54 -5.90
CA GLN A 257 7.75 -24.19 -4.59
C GLN A 257 7.20 -23.27 -3.50
N LEU A 258 7.03 -21.97 -3.78
CA LEU A 258 6.39 -21.06 -2.84
C LEU A 258 4.91 -21.49 -2.62
N PRO A 259 4.44 -21.60 -1.37
CA PRO A 259 3.05 -21.93 -1.07
C PRO A 259 2.05 -21.02 -1.79
N SER A 260 0.90 -21.57 -2.19
CA SER A 260 -0.12 -20.85 -2.95
C SER A 260 -0.69 -19.64 -2.22
N ASP A 261 -0.78 -19.73 -0.90
CA ASP A 261 -1.18 -18.61 -0.04
C ASP A 261 -0.19 -17.45 -0.15
N LEU A 262 1.10 -17.69 0.11
CA LEU A 262 2.16 -16.68 -0.02
C LEU A 262 2.33 -16.13 -1.44
N LYS A 263 2.09 -16.94 -2.48
CA LYS A 263 2.12 -16.46 -3.87
C LYS A 263 1.10 -15.35 -4.12
N GLN A 264 -0.06 -15.40 -3.46
CA GLN A 264 -1.09 -14.36 -3.56
C GLN A 264 -0.68 -13.06 -2.87
N HIS A 265 0.42 -13.05 -2.11
CA HIS A 265 0.93 -11.87 -1.45
C HIS A 265 2.11 -11.22 -2.18
N LEU A 266 2.68 -11.86 -3.21
CA LEU A 266 3.79 -11.27 -3.95
C LEU A 266 3.38 -9.96 -4.62
N ARG A 267 4.14 -8.89 -4.36
CA ARG A 267 4.01 -7.59 -5.03
C ARG A 267 5.17 -7.33 -5.98
N TYR A 268 4.92 -6.59 -7.06
CA TYR A 268 6.00 -6.14 -7.93
C TYR A 268 6.80 -5.04 -7.21
N PRO A 269 8.13 -5.15 -7.09
CA PRO A 269 8.90 -4.29 -6.21
C PRO A 269 8.98 -2.84 -6.70
N GLU A 270 8.87 -1.92 -5.75
CA GLU A 270 8.77 -0.49 -6.00
C GLU A 270 10.07 0.11 -6.55
N GLU A 271 11.21 -0.20 -5.94
CA GLU A 271 12.52 0.35 -6.36
C GLU A 271 12.90 -0.07 -7.78
N LEU A 272 12.69 -1.34 -8.13
CA LEU A 272 12.89 -1.80 -9.50
C LEU A 272 11.96 -1.07 -10.47
N PHE A 273 10.70 -0.88 -10.09
CA PHE A 273 9.72 -0.18 -10.92
C PHE A 273 10.08 1.29 -11.12
N LYS A 274 10.56 1.99 -10.08
CA LYS A 274 11.08 3.37 -10.18
C LYS A 274 12.22 3.45 -11.20
N ILE A 275 13.19 2.54 -11.12
CA ILE A 275 14.32 2.47 -12.07
C ILE A 275 13.80 2.21 -13.50
N GLN A 276 12.93 1.21 -13.67
CA GLN A 276 12.38 0.85 -14.97
C GLN A 276 11.55 1.98 -15.59
N SER A 277 10.78 2.71 -14.79
CA SER A 277 9.96 3.85 -15.23
C SER A 277 10.84 4.99 -15.75
N ARG A 278 11.89 5.36 -15.00
CA ARG A 278 12.88 6.37 -15.43
C ARG A 278 13.60 5.95 -16.71
N MET A 279 14.00 4.69 -16.78
CA MET A 279 14.64 4.11 -17.97
C MET A 279 13.70 4.14 -19.18
N TYR A 280 12.45 3.76 -19.01
CA TYR A 280 11.45 3.78 -20.06
C TYR A 280 11.23 5.20 -20.59
N GLY A 281 11.26 6.22 -19.74
CA GLY A 281 11.07 7.61 -20.14
C GLY A 281 12.05 8.12 -21.21
N THR A 282 13.22 7.50 -21.33
CA THR A 282 14.20 7.79 -22.41
C THR A 282 14.27 6.68 -23.47
N TYR A 283 14.31 5.41 -23.05
CA TYR A 283 14.66 4.31 -23.96
C TYR A 283 13.46 3.66 -24.67
N HIS A 284 12.25 4.17 -24.48
CA HIS A 284 11.10 3.76 -25.30
C HIS A 284 11.19 4.27 -26.75
N MET A 285 11.99 5.31 -26.99
CA MET A 285 12.25 5.89 -28.31
C MET A 285 13.11 4.93 -29.14
N LYS A 286 12.52 4.31 -30.18
CA LYS A 286 13.20 3.35 -31.05
C LYS A 286 13.83 3.98 -32.30
N ASP A 287 13.34 5.15 -32.72
CA ASP A 287 13.92 5.89 -33.85
C ASP A 287 15.21 6.61 -33.41
N ALA A 288 16.28 6.44 -34.18
CA ALA A 288 17.60 6.93 -33.81
C ALA A 288 17.69 8.47 -33.81
N ASN A 289 16.99 9.16 -34.72
CA ASN A 289 17.00 10.62 -34.79
C ASN A 289 16.20 11.20 -33.62
N VAL A 290 15.01 10.64 -33.37
CA VAL A 290 14.16 11.02 -32.22
C VAL A 290 14.91 10.82 -30.89
N PHE A 291 15.60 9.68 -30.75
CA PHE A 291 16.41 9.39 -29.57
C PHE A 291 17.60 10.34 -29.43
N TYR A 292 18.35 10.59 -30.51
CA TYR A 292 19.51 11.49 -30.50
C TYR A 292 19.12 12.92 -30.13
N ASN A 293 17.99 13.41 -30.66
CA ASN A 293 17.46 14.74 -30.39
C ASN A 293 16.64 14.83 -29.10
N LYS A 294 16.36 13.69 -28.43
CA LYS A 294 15.53 13.61 -27.21
C LYS A 294 14.14 14.24 -27.38
N GLU A 295 13.54 14.07 -28.56
CA GLU A 295 12.31 14.77 -28.94
C GLU A 295 11.04 14.29 -28.20
N ASP A 296 11.00 13.03 -27.75
CA ASP A 296 9.86 12.42 -27.05
C ASP A 296 10.28 11.91 -25.66
N MET A 297 10.99 12.74 -24.88
CA MET A 297 11.34 12.39 -23.50
C MET A 297 10.13 12.44 -22.58
N TRP A 298 9.91 11.36 -21.83
CA TRP A 298 8.88 11.28 -20.81
C TRP A 298 9.50 11.42 -19.41
N ALA A 299 8.78 12.07 -18.52
CA ALA A 299 9.13 12.30 -17.14
C ALA A 299 8.02 11.77 -16.21
N ILE A 300 8.42 11.36 -15.02
CA ILE A 300 7.49 11.12 -13.92
C ILE A 300 7.06 12.52 -13.42
N PRO A 301 5.76 12.81 -13.33
CA PRO A 301 5.29 14.12 -12.88
C PRO A 301 5.61 14.36 -11.41
N ASN A 302 5.51 15.62 -11.00
CA ASN A 302 5.52 16.03 -9.60
C ASN A 302 4.09 16.03 -9.03
N GLU A 303 3.98 15.98 -7.71
CA GLU A 303 2.75 16.17 -6.93
C GLU A 303 3.02 17.10 -5.74
N VAL A 304 1.95 17.60 -5.11
CA VAL A 304 2.05 18.32 -3.85
C VAL A 304 1.79 17.34 -2.70
N TYR A 305 2.77 17.16 -1.82
CA TYR A 305 2.71 16.18 -0.74
C TYR A 305 3.10 16.79 0.62
N GLY A 306 2.55 16.23 1.69
CA GLY A 306 2.87 16.63 3.05
C GLY A 306 2.32 18.02 3.36
N GLU A 307 3.18 18.88 3.92
CA GLU A 307 2.88 20.28 4.24
C GLU A 307 3.00 21.19 2.99
N GLY A 308 2.52 20.72 1.83
CA GLY A 308 2.50 21.49 0.58
C GLY A 308 3.81 21.49 -0.23
N SER A 309 4.68 20.50 -0.05
CA SER A 309 5.94 20.42 -0.79
C SER A 309 5.77 19.77 -2.16
N GLU A 310 6.39 20.35 -3.19
CA GLU A 310 6.46 19.74 -4.52
C GLU A 310 7.51 18.61 -4.52
N VAL A 311 7.07 17.39 -4.82
CA VAL A 311 7.92 16.19 -4.87
C VAL A 311 7.65 15.41 -6.14
N VAL A 312 8.63 14.62 -6.59
CA VAL A 312 8.39 13.66 -7.70
C VAL A 312 7.44 12.59 -7.20
N MET A 313 6.42 12.27 -7.99
CA MET A 313 5.45 11.22 -7.62
C MET A 313 6.13 9.87 -7.44
N ASP A 314 5.80 9.20 -6.33
CA ASP A 314 6.12 7.79 -6.14
C ASP A 314 5.06 6.89 -6.81
N PRO A 315 5.44 5.73 -7.33
CA PRO A 315 4.50 4.76 -7.85
C PRO A 315 3.67 4.18 -6.70
N TYR A 316 2.38 3.94 -6.95
CA TYR A 316 1.45 3.47 -5.93
C TYR A 316 0.75 2.18 -6.36
N TYR A 317 0.44 1.37 -5.35
CA TYR A 317 -0.34 0.15 -5.55
C TYR A 317 -1.83 0.46 -5.57
N ILE A 318 -2.52 -0.11 -6.54
CA ILE A 318 -3.98 0.02 -6.69
C ILE A 318 -4.59 -1.29 -7.18
N ILE A 319 -5.82 -1.58 -6.76
CA ILE A 319 -6.67 -2.59 -7.38
C ILE A 319 -7.56 -1.89 -8.41
N MET A 320 -7.41 -2.28 -9.68
CA MET A 320 -8.29 -1.79 -10.75
C MET A 320 -8.41 -2.82 -11.87
N THR A 321 -9.40 -2.64 -12.74
CA THR A 321 -9.49 -3.39 -13.99
C THR A 321 -8.65 -2.66 -15.05
N LEU A 322 -7.62 -3.31 -15.57
CA LEU A 322 -6.81 -2.75 -16.64
C LEU A 322 -7.64 -2.63 -17.93
N PRO A 323 -7.40 -1.60 -18.78
CA PRO A 323 -8.12 -1.46 -20.04
C PRO A 323 -8.04 -2.73 -20.92
N GLY A 324 -9.20 -3.24 -21.34
CA GLY A 324 -9.32 -4.46 -22.16
C GLY A 324 -9.31 -5.77 -21.37
N GLU A 325 -9.12 -5.72 -20.05
CA GLU A 325 -9.28 -6.87 -19.14
C GLU A 325 -10.67 -6.84 -18.50
N SER A 326 -11.14 -7.98 -17.99
CA SER A 326 -12.46 -8.11 -17.36
C SER A 326 -12.39 -8.40 -15.87
N LYS A 327 -11.19 -8.45 -15.30
CA LYS A 327 -10.94 -8.78 -13.89
C LYS A 327 -10.06 -7.72 -13.26
N GLU A 328 -10.37 -7.40 -12.02
CA GLU A 328 -9.55 -6.54 -11.17
C GLU A 328 -8.21 -7.21 -10.89
N GLU A 329 -7.16 -6.40 -10.85
CA GLU A 329 -5.81 -6.84 -10.52
C GLU A 329 -5.13 -5.83 -9.60
N PHE A 330 -4.30 -6.35 -8.71
CA PHE A 330 -3.36 -5.56 -7.94
C PHE A 330 -2.16 -5.20 -8.81
N ILE A 331 -1.99 -3.91 -9.05
CA ILE A 331 -0.95 -3.36 -9.90
C ILE A 331 -0.17 -2.28 -9.16
N LEU A 332 1.09 -2.11 -9.52
CA LEU A 332 1.88 -0.93 -9.18
C LEU A 332 1.90 -0.01 -10.41
N MET A 333 1.59 1.27 -10.25
CA MET A 333 1.49 2.17 -11.41
C MET A 333 2.12 3.55 -11.17
N THR A 334 2.47 4.21 -12.27
CA THR A 334 2.91 5.62 -12.26
C THR A 334 2.47 6.33 -13.56
N PRO A 335 1.98 7.58 -13.48
CA PRO A 335 1.69 8.39 -14.65
C PRO A 335 2.96 8.93 -15.34
N PHE A 336 2.82 9.38 -16.59
CA PHE A 336 3.87 10.05 -17.35
C PHE A 336 3.39 11.36 -17.95
N THR A 337 4.28 12.34 -17.93
CA THR A 337 4.18 13.61 -18.66
C THR A 337 5.38 13.77 -19.61
N PRO A 338 5.33 14.66 -20.60
CA PRO A 338 6.53 15.08 -21.32
C PRO A 338 7.49 15.84 -20.39
N GLN A 339 8.80 15.76 -20.61
CA GLN A 339 9.84 16.36 -19.75
C GLN A 339 9.64 17.84 -19.35
N ASN A 340 8.94 18.64 -20.16
CA ASN A 340 8.72 20.07 -19.94
C ASN A 340 7.24 20.48 -20.08
N LYS A 341 6.31 19.56 -19.85
CA LYS A 341 4.87 19.83 -19.89
C LYS A 341 4.17 19.08 -18.77
N ASP A 342 3.07 19.64 -18.30
CA ASP A 342 2.32 19.04 -17.18
C ASP A 342 1.13 18.19 -17.63
N ASN A 343 0.78 18.19 -18.93
CA ASN A 343 -0.28 17.32 -19.43
C ASN A 343 0.19 15.86 -19.47
N MET A 344 -0.67 14.93 -19.07
CA MET A 344 -0.35 13.51 -19.16
C MET A 344 -0.34 13.02 -20.59
N ILE A 345 0.54 12.04 -20.83
CA ILE A 345 0.68 11.35 -22.12
C ILE A 345 0.52 9.84 -22.01
N GLY A 346 0.47 9.32 -20.79
CA GLY A 346 0.27 7.90 -20.55
C GLY A 346 0.59 7.52 -19.11
N TRP A 347 0.64 6.22 -18.86
CA TRP A 347 1.03 5.64 -17.60
C TRP A 347 1.63 4.26 -17.83
N LEU A 348 2.42 3.80 -16.88
CA LEU A 348 2.99 2.47 -16.84
C LEU A 348 2.45 1.74 -15.63
N ALA A 349 2.19 0.44 -15.78
CA ALA A 349 1.84 -0.43 -14.69
C ALA A 349 2.62 -1.75 -14.71
N ALA A 350 2.91 -2.26 -13.52
CA ALA A 350 3.41 -3.60 -13.27
C ALA A 350 2.33 -4.45 -12.60
N ARG A 351 2.09 -5.64 -13.15
CA ARG A 351 1.08 -6.58 -12.63
C ARG A 351 1.67 -7.43 -11.52
N SER A 352 0.93 -7.59 -10.42
CA SER A 352 1.36 -8.38 -9.26
C SER A 352 0.61 -9.72 -9.11
N ASP A 353 -0.39 -9.99 -9.94
CA ASP A 353 -1.29 -11.13 -9.71
C ASP A 353 -1.12 -12.29 -10.71
N GLY A 354 -1.17 -13.51 -10.17
CA GLY A 354 -1.24 -14.77 -10.90
C GLY A 354 -0.13 -14.95 -11.94
N ASP A 355 -0.48 -15.56 -13.08
CA ASP A 355 0.45 -15.81 -14.20
C ASP A 355 0.90 -14.54 -14.94
N ARG A 356 0.42 -13.38 -14.49
CA ARG A 356 0.73 -12.07 -15.05
C ARG A 356 1.69 -11.29 -14.16
N TYR A 357 2.02 -11.82 -12.98
CA TYR A 357 3.06 -11.33 -12.11
C TYR A 357 4.34 -11.00 -12.91
N GLY A 358 4.85 -9.78 -12.74
CA GLY A 358 6.08 -9.32 -13.38
C GLY A 358 5.91 -8.73 -14.79
N LYS A 359 4.70 -8.73 -15.35
CA LYS A 359 4.45 -8.12 -16.67
C LYS A 359 4.22 -6.62 -16.54
N LEU A 360 4.98 -5.85 -17.33
CA LEU A 360 4.85 -4.40 -17.47
C LEU A 360 3.96 -4.06 -18.67
N VAL A 361 3.06 -3.08 -18.51
CA VAL A 361 2.17 -2.59 -19.56
C VAL A 361 2.18 -1.06 -19.57
N VAL A 362 2.33 -0.47 -20.75
CA VAL A 362 2.29 0.98 -20.95
C VAL A 362 1.05 1.35 -21.73
N TYR A 363 0.27 2.28 -21.19
CA TYR A 363 -0.88 2.85 -21.87
C TYR A 363 -0.55 4.27 -22.30
N LYS A 364 -0.76 4.56 -23.58
CA LYS A 364 -0.49 5.87 -24.17
C LYS A 364 -1.82 6.58 -24.42
N PHE A 365 -1.90 7.83 -24.04
CA PHE A 365 -3.04 8.67 -24.35
C PHE A 365 -2.97 9.20 -25.78
N PRO A 366 -4.12 9.44 -26.43
CA PRO A 366 -4.16 10.02 -27.77
C PRO A 366 -3.61 11.44 -27.74
N LYS A 367 -2.80 11.81 -28.74
CA LYS A 367 -2.21 13.16 -28.84
C LYS A 367 -3.23 14.26 -29.14
N GLU A 368 -4.44 13.87 -29.54
CA GLU A 368 -5.54 14.75 -29.95
C GLU A 368 -6.31 15.34 -28.77
N ARG A 369 -6.26 14.68 -27.59
CA ARG A 369 -6.98 15.11 -26.39
C ARG A 369 -5.97 15.53 -25.32
N LEU A 370 -6.18 16.71 -24.76
CA LEU A 370 -5.45 17.16 -23.58
C LEU A 370 -5.98 16.43 -22.35
N ILE A 371 -5.09 15.73 -21.65
CA ILE A 371 -5.38 15.10 -20.36
C ILE A 371 -4.53 15.81 -19.32
N TYR A 372 -5.18 16.37 -18.29
CA TYR A 372 -4.49 17.10 -17.23
C TYR A 372 -3.55 16.17 -16.47
N GLY A 373 -2.34 16.62 -16.15
CA GLY A 373 -1.48 15.87 -15.23
C GLY A 373 -1.58 16.34 -13.78
N PRO A 374 -0.92 15.60 -12.88
CA PRO A 374 -0.93 15.82 -11.45
C PRO A 374 -0.83 17.29 -11.05
N MET A 375 0.28 17.97 -11.38
CA MET A 375 0.48 19.39 -11.04
C MET A 375 -0.60 20.34 -11.58
N GLN A 376 -1.29 20.01 -12.68
CA GLN A 376 -2.40 20.83 -13.16
C GLN A 376 -3.66 20.63 -12.33
N ILE A 377 -3.88 19.42 -11.81
CA ILE A 377 -4.95 19.15 -10.85
C ILE A 377 -4.63 19.82 -9.52
N GLU A 378 -3.39 19.73 -9.05
CA GLU A 378 -2.91 20.45 -7.86
C GLU A 378 -3.21 21.95 -7.95
N ALA A 379 -2.82 22.59 -9.06
CA ALA A 379 -3.08 24.00 -9.29
C ALA A 379 -4.59 24.32 -9.32
N ARG A 380 -5.44 23.41 -9.81
CA ARG A 380 -6.89 23.59 -9.82
C ARG A 380 -7.49 23.45 -8.43
N ILE A 381 -6.97 22.56 -7.60
CA ILE A 381 -7.35 22.40 -6.20
C ILE A 381 -7.04 23.70 -5.45
N ASP A 382 -5.83 24.25 -5.62
CA ASP A 382 -5.40 25.49 -4.96
C ASP A 382 -6.17 26.73 -5.45
N GLN A 383 -6.65 26.71 -6.70
CA GLN A 383 -7.45 27.79 -7.29
C GLN A 383 -8.93 27.72 -6.92
N ASP A 384 -9.42 26.58 -6.41
CA ASP A 384 -10.80 26.48 -5.95
C ASP A 384 -10.96 27.29 -4.66
N ALA A 385 -11.78 28.34 -4.72
CA ALA A 385 -11.94 29.28 -3.61
C ALA A 385 -12.45 28.60 -2.33
N SER A 386 -13.33 27.60 -2.45
CA SER A 386 -13.90 26.91 -1.29
C SER A 386 -12.89 25.98 -0.61
N ILE A 387 -12.07 25.31 -1.41
CA ILE A 387 -11.00 24.44 -0.92
C ILE A 387 -9.90 25.29 -0.28
N SER A 388 -9.41 26.30 -1.01
CA SER A 388 -8.33 27.17 -0.55
C SER A 388 -8.67 27.92 0.74
N GLU A 389 -9.91 28.40 0.89
CA GLU A 389 -10.39 29.00 2.15
C GLU A 389 -10.33 27.98 3.30
N GLN A 390 -10.86 26.78 3.08
CA GLN A 390 -10.89 25.74 4.11
C GLN A 390 -9.50 25.25 4.52
N LEU A 391 -8.59 25.05 3.56
CA LEU A 391 -7.20 24.69 3.83
C LEU A 391 -6.51 25.78 4.65
N THR A 392 -6.68 27.05 4.26
CA THR A 392 -6.11 28.20 4.99
C THR A 392 -6.66 28.33 6.41
N LEU A 393 -7.91 27.91 6.66
CA LEU A 393 -8.51 27.91 8.00
C LEU A 393 -8.03 26.74 8.87
N TRP A 394 -7.80 25.58 8.28
CA TRP A 394 -7.28 24.41 8.99
C TRP A 394 -5.79 24.48 9.26
N ASP A 395 -5.05 25.15 8.39
CA ASP A 395 -3.62 25.39 8.55
C ASP A 395 -3.37 26.63 9.42
N GLN A 396 -4.02 26.68 10.58
CA GLN A 396 -3.89 27.74 11.58
C GLN A 396 -3.58 27.16 12.95
N ARG A 397 -2.72 27.87 13.68
CA ARG A 397 -2.38 27.73 15.11
C ARG A 397 -3.06 26.53 15.82
N GLY A 398 -2.32 25.44 15.99
CA GLY A 398 -2.78 24.24 16.70
C GLY A 398 -3.03 23.02 15.81
N SER A 399 -3.15 23.20 14.49
CA SER A 399 -3.22 22.10 13.52
C SER A 399 -2.44 22.39 12.24
N THR A 400 -1.99 21.32 11.59
CA THR A 400 -1.30 21.36 10.30
C THR A 400 -2.04 20.48 9.30
N VAL A 401 -2.23 21.01 8.10
CA VAL A 401 -2.79 20.25 6.98
C VAL A 401 -1.72 19.38 6.35
N ILE A 402 -2.05 18.12 6.09
CA ILE A 402 -1.21 17.19 5.33
C ILE A 402 -1.96 16.74 4.09
N ARG A 403 -1.40 17.05 2.93
CA ARG A 403 -1.82 16.52 1.64
C ARG A 403 -1.24 15.13 1.43
N GLY A 404 -2.10 14.14 1.22
CA GLY A 404 -1.66 12.79 0.86
C GLY A 404 -1.28 12.69 -0.62
N ASN A 405 -0.87 11.50 -1.05
CA ASN A 405 -0.53 11.28 -2.46
C ASN A 405 -1.75 11.45 -3.37
N LEU A 406 -1.53 12.07 -4.53
CA LEU A 406 -2.53 12.22 -5.58
C LEU A 406 -2.60 10.92 -6.41
N LEU A 407 -3.70 10.21 -6.31
CA LEU A 407 -3.93 9.00 -7.10
C LEU A 407 -4.55 9.35 -8.44
N VAL A 408 -3.92 8.90 -9.53
CA VAL A 408 -4.42 9.05 -10.91
C VAL A 408 -5.01 7.71 -11.34
N ILE A 409 -6.33 7.63 -11.42
CA ILE A 409 -7.05 6.38 -11.60
C ILE A 409 -7.79 6.41 -12.96
N PRO A 410 -7.29 5.69 -13.98
CA PRO A 410 -8.01 5.53 -15.23
C PRO A 410 -9.28 4.69 -15.02
N VAL A 411 -10.42 5.22 -15.44
CA VAL A 411 -11.72 4.53 -15.40
C VAL A 411 -12.36 4.65 -16.78
N ASP A 412 -12.48 3.53 -17.48
CA ASP A 412 -12.95 3.45 -18.87
C ASP A 412 -12.27 4.47 -19.82
N HIS A 413 -12.97 5.55 -20.17
CA HIS A 413 -12.52 6.59 -21.10
C HIS A 413 -12.18 7.92 -20.40
N SER A 414 -12.12 7.92 -19.07
CA SER A 414 -11.90 9.07 -18.22
C SER A 414 -10.79 8.82 -17.19
N ILE A 415 -10.28 9.89 -16.60
CA ILE A 415 -9.30 9.83 -15.52
C ILE A 415 -9.92 10.47 -14.30
N LEU A 416 -9.88 9.75 -13.18
CA LEU A 416 -10.25 10.25 -11.87
C LEU A 416 -8.98 10.57 -11.09
N TYR A 417 -8.97 11.70 -10.41
CA TYR A 417 -7.90 12.09 -9.49
C TYR A 417 -8.46 12.09 -8.08
N VAL A 418 -7.77 11.43 -7.15
CA VAL A 418 -8.22 11.30 -5.76
C VAL A 418 -7.08 11.66 -4.83
N GLU A 419 -7.31 12.62 -3.92
CA GLU A 419 -6.33 13.07 -2.96
C GLU A 419 -6.93 13.11 -1.54
N PRO A 420 -6.37 12.37 -0.58
CA PRO A 420 -6.81 12.46 0.81
C PRO A 420 -6.15 13.65 1.52
N LEU A 421 -6.94 14.36 2.34
CA LEU A 421 -6.48 15.43 3.21
C LEU A 421 -6.57 15.02 4.68
N TYR A 422 -5.43 15.10 5.37
CA TYR A 422 -5.30 14.79 6.78
C TYR A 422 -5.08 16.06 7.60
N LEU A 423 -5.53 16.04 8.86
CA LEU A 423 -5.14 17.02 9.86
C LEU A 423 -4.34 16.35 10.97
N ILE A 424 -3.25 17.01 11.38
CA ILE A 424 -2.51 16.66 12.59
C ILE A 424 -2.68 17.79 13.61
N ALA A 425 -2.94 17.44 14.87
CA ALA A 425 -2.90 18.37 15.99
C ALA A 425 -1.46 18.51 16.52
N GLU A 426 -1.02 19.73 16.85
CA GLU A 426 0.36 19.99 17.34
C GLU A 426 0.75 19.14 18.56
N LYS A 427 -0.21 18.82 19.43
CA LYS A 427 0.04 18.03 20.66
C LYS A 427 -0.11 16.51 20.46
N THR A 428 -0.90 16.09 19.48
CA THR A 428 -1.20 14.68 19.23
C THR A 428 -0.90 14.40 17.76
N GLN A 429 0.27 13.83 17.51
CA GLN A 429 0.78 13.57 16.16
C GLN A 429 0.13 12.35 15.48
N LEU A 430 -1.20 12.22 15.61
CA LEU A 430 -1.95 11.18 14.91
C LEU A 430 -2.73 11.83 13.77
N PRO A 431 -2.36 11.58 12.50
CA PRO A 431 -3.11 12.10 11.35
C PRO A 431 -4.52 11.53 11.29
N GLU A 432 -5.49 12.42 11.11
CA GLU A 432 -6.90 12.07 10.93
C GLU A 432 -7.35 12.48 9.54
N LEU A 433 -7.93 11.56 8.77
CA LEU A 433 -8.52 11.88 7.48
C LEU A 433 -9.72 12.81 7.69
N LYS A 434 -9.70 14.00 7.10
CA LYS A 434 -10.81 14.95 7.21
C LYS A 434 -11.58 15.10 5.92
N ARG A 435 -10.91 15.06 4.77
CA ARG A 435 -11.55 15.20 3.46
C ARG A 435 -10.88 14.31 2.42
N VAL A 436 -11.63 14.06 1.37
CA VAL A 436 -11.15 13.51 0.11
C VAL A 436 -11.48 14.52 -0.97
N ILE A 437 -10.46 14.97 -1.67
CA ILE A 437 -10.61 15.76 -2.89
C ILE A 437 -10.70 14.79 -4.05
N VAL A 438 -11.67 15.02 -4.93
CA VAL A 438 -11.82 14.24 -6.16
C VAL A 438 -11.96 15.19 -7.34
N SER A 439 -11.37 14.82 -8.47
CA SER A 439 -11.50 15.55 -9.73
C SER A 439 -11.67 14.59 -10.90
N ASP A 440 -12.48 14.97 -11.88
CA ASP A 440 -12.57 14.33 -13.20
C ASP A 440 -11.72 15.07 -14.26
N GLY A 441 -10.91 16.05 -13.82
CA GLY A 441 -10.12 16.97 -14.63
C GLY A 441 -10.85 18.27 -14.98
N SER A 442 -12.18 18.29 -14.98
CA SER A 442 -13.00 19.47 -15.26
C SER A 442 -13.53 20.13 -14.00
N THR A 443 -13.93 19.31 -13.02
CA THR A 443 -14.59 19.68 -11.78
C THR A 443 -13.76 19.16 -10.63
N VAL A 444 -13.58 19.98 -9.59
CA VAL A 444 -12.94 19.59 -8.35
C VAL A 444 -13.99 19.65 -7.25
N VAL A 445 -14.07 18.62 -6.43
CA VAL A 445 -14.93 18.61 -5.24
C VAL A 445 -14.12 18.13 -4.04
N MET A 446 -14.46 18.63 -2.86
CA MET A 446 -13.86 18.21 -1.60
C MET A 446 -14.95 17.81 -0.62
N GLU A 447 -14.97 16.54 -0.23
CA GLU A 447 -16.02 15.97 0.62
C GLU A 447 -15.45 15.14 1.76
N ARG A 448 -16.31 14.69 2.67
CA ARG A 448 -15.90 13.93 3.87
C ARG A 448 -15.35 12.55 3.55
N ASP A 449 -15.85 11.94 2.49
CA ASP A 449 -15.47 10.62 2.05
C ASP A 449 -15.57 10.50 0.52
N LEU A 450 -14.99 9.43 -0.01
CA LEU A 450 -14.91 9.17 -1.44
C LEU A 450 -16.30 8.93 -2.06
N ASP A 451 -17.21 8.28 -1.34
CA ASP A 451 -18.54 7.93 -1.87
C ASP A 451 -19.38 9.20 -2.12
N VAL A 452 -19.34 10.14 -1.18
CA VAL A 452 -20.00 11.46 -1.32
C VAL A 452 -19.33 12.30 -2.42
N ALA A 453 -18.00 12.31 -2.48
CA ALA A 453 -17.26 13.04 -3.51
C ALA A 453 -17.60 12.54 -4.93
N LEU A 454 -17.60 11.22 -5.13
CA LEU A 454 -17.99 10.59 -6.40
C LEU A 454 -19.45 10.91 -6.74
N GLY A 455 -20.35 10.79 -5.76
CA GLY A 455 -21.76 11.16 -5.94
C GLY A 455 -21.93 12.60 -6.41
N ARG A 456 -21.12 13.54 -5.90
CA ARG A 456 -21.17 14.96 -6.29
C ARG A 456 -20.61 15.19 -7.69
N ILE A 457 -19.49 14.56 -8.05
CA ILE A 457 -18.92 14.66 -9.40
C ILE A 457 -19.87 14.11 -10.45
N PHE A 458 -20.39 12.90 -10.26
CA PHE A 458 -21.26 12.28 -11.26
C PHE A 458 -22.64 12.95 -11.35
N LYS A 459 -23.17 13.50 -10.24
CA LYS A 459 -24.36 14.36 -10.31
C LYS A 459 -24.08 15.66 -11.05
N ALA A 460 -22.94 16.31 -10.80
CA ALA A 460 -22.55 17.52 -11.52
C ALA A 460 -22.35 17.24 -13.02
N ASP A 461 -21.79 16.09 -13.37
CA ASP A 461 -21.61 15.67 -14.77
C ASP A 461 -22.95 15.32 -15.44
N ALA A 462 -23.86 14.66 -14.73
CA ALA A 462 -25.23 14.42 -15.19
C ALA A 462 -26.00 15.75 -15.40
N ILE A 463 -25.85 16.72 -14.49
CA ILE A 463 -26.45 18.05 -14.62
C ILE A 463 -25.81 18.84 -15.77
N LYS A 464 -24.49 18.78 -15.96
CA LYS A 464 -23.80 19.42 -17.09
C LYS A 464 -24.18 18.81 -18.43
N THR A 465 -24.36 17.49 -18.46
CA THR A 465 -24.82 16.76 -19.65
C THR A 465 -26.28 17.09 -19.97
N ALA A 466 -27.13 17.24 -18.94
CA ALA A 466 -28.50 17.71 -19.10
C ALA A 466 -28.56 19.20 -19.51
N ALA A 467 -27.66 20.04 -18.99
CA ALA A 467 -27.53 21.46 -19.34
C ALA A 467 -26.86 21.71 -20.71
N GLY A 468 -26.55 20.66 -21.48
CA GLY A 468 -26.21 20.74 -22.90
C GLY A 468 -27.39 21.11 -23.79
N GLU A 469 -28.62 21.03 -23.26
CA GLU A 469 -29.78 21.79 -23.75
C GLU A 469 -29.98 22.98 -22.78
N GLU A 470 -30.15 24.20 -23.32
CA GLU A 470 -30.29 25.40 -22.49
C GLU A 470 -31.49 25.26 -21.54
N LEU A 471 -31.20 25.13 -20.24
CA LEU A 471 -32.21 25.16 -19.18
C LEU A 471 -32.94 26.51 -19.20
N THR A 472 -34.26 26.43 -19.20
CA THR A 472 -35.14 27.60 -19.12
C THR A 472 -34.99 28.30 -17.76
N ASP A 473 -35.29 29.59 -17.69
CA ASP A 473 -35.12 30.35 -16.45
C ASP A 473 -36.05 29.87 -15.33
N GLU A 474 -37.17 29.22 -15.69
CA GLU A 474 -38.09 28.56 -14.75
C GLU A 474 -37.48 27.30 -14.12
N GLU A 475 -36.68 26.53 -14.86
CA GLU A 475 -35.97 25.35 -14.34
C GLU A 475 -34.80 25.73 -13.42
N LYS A 476 -34.12 26.85 -13.70
CA LYS A 476 -33.05 27.40 -12.83
C LYS A 476 -33.62 27.90 -11.50
N GLU A 477 -34.80 28.51 -11.52
CA GLU A 477 -35.48 29.02 -10.33
C GLU A 477 -36.01 27.85 -9.47
N ALA A 478 -36.59 26.82 -10.09
CA ALA A 478 -37.03 25.60 -9.42
C ALA A 478 -35.86 24.86 -8.74
N ILE A 479 -34.73 24.67 -9.42
CA ILE A 479 -33.53 24.01 -8.85
C ILE A 479 -32.94 24.81 -7.68
N THR A 480 -33.01 26.15 -7.74
CA THR A 480 -32.50 27.03 -6.69
C THR A 480 -33.39 27.01 -5.44
N GLU A 481 -34.71 26.83 -5.61
CA GLU A 481 -35.65 26.65 -4.50
C GLU A 481 -35.55 25.25 -3.85
N THR A 482 -35.43 24.18 -4.64
CA THR A 482 -35.29 22.80 -4.11
C THR A 482 -34.00 22.62 -3.29
N VAL A 483 -32.89 23.24 -3.71
CA VAL A 483 -31.60 23.18 -2.99
C VAL A 483 -31.64 23.99 -1.68
N LYS A 484 -32.47 25.04 -1.59
CA LYS A 484 -32.64 25.82 -0.35
C LYS A 484 -33.58 25.16 0.67
N ALA A 485 -34.46 24.27 0.22
CA ALA A 485 -35.51 23.69 1.07
C ALA A 485 -35.08 22.44 1.86
N GLY A 486 -33.93 21.82 1.54
CA GLY A 486 -33.42 20.67 2.32
C GLY A 486 -34.40 19.50 2.39
N ILE A 487 -35.05 19.17 1.27
CA ILE A 487 -36.12 18.17 1.21
C ILE A 487 -35.52 16.76 1.24
N GLU A 488 -35.97 15.94 2.20
CA GLU A 488 -35.78 14.49 2.17
C GLU A 488 -36.77 13.88 1.18
N PHE A 489 -36.27 13.29 0.10
CA PHE A 489 -37.10 12.51 -0.83
C PHE A 489 -37.55 11.20 -0.19
N ASP A 490 -38.74 10.71 -0.55
CA ASP A 490 -39.14 9.36 -0.18
C ASP A 490 -38.13 8.35 -0.76
N LYS A 491 -37.43 7.66 0.16
CA LYS A 491 -36.37 6.70 -0.14
C LYS A 491 -36.88 5.55 -0.99
N ASP A 492 -38.17 5.21 -0.90
CA ASP A 492 -38.77 4.13 -1.67
C ASP A 492 -39.03 4.56 -3.12
N LEU A 493 -39.34 5.83 -3.38
CA LEU A 493 -39.47 6.36 -4.74
C LEU A 493 -38.10 6.50 -5.42
N VAL A 494 -37.08 6.96 -4.69
CA VAL A 494 -35.69 7.01 -5.19
C VAL A 494 -35.15 5.62 -5.50
N ALA A 495 -35.42 4.63 -4.64
CA ALA A 495 -35.03 3.24 -4.87
C ALA A 495 -35.73 2.65 -6.11
N GLN A 496 -37.01 2.96 -6.31
CA GLN A 496 -37.75 2.54 -7.51
C GLN A 496 -37.20 3.18 -8.78
N ALA A 497 -36.85 4.47 -8.75
CA ALA A 497 -36.24 5.15 -9.91
C ALA A 497 -34.89 4.53 -10.29
N ILE A 498 -34.04 4.23 -9.32
CA ILE A 498 -32.75 3.56 -9.55
C ILE A 498 -32.95 2.14 -10.11
N GLN A 499 -33.97 1.42 -9.62
CA GLN A 499 -34.27 0.07 -10.09
C GLN A 499 -34.77 0.07 -11.54
N TYR A 500 -35.70 0.96 -11.90
CA TYR A 500 -36.16 1.06 -13.29
C TYR A 500 -35.04 1.50 -14.24
N HIS A 501 -34.14 2.38 -13.80
CA HIS A 501 -32.97 2.76 -14.60
C HIS A 501 -32.01 1.58 -14.84
N ARG A 502 -31.79 0.74 -13.83
CA ARG A 502 -30.99 -0.50 -13.96
C ARG A 502 -31.65 -1.50 -14.91
N ASP A 503 -32.96 -1.68 -14.79
CA ASP A 503 -33.73 -2.61 -15.61
C ASP A 503 -33.81 -2.17 -17.08
N ILE A 504 -33.76 -0.86 -17.36
CA ILE A 504 -33.55 -0.31 -18.71
C ILE A 504 -32.17 -0.74 -19.25
N GLY A 505 -31.11 -0.61 -18.45
CA GLY A 505 -29.76 -1.03 -18.84
C GLY A 505 -29.65 -2.53 -19.13
N GLU A 506 -30.34 -3.38 -18.36
CA GLU A 506 -30.41 -4.82 -18.63
C GLU A 506 -31.24 -5.15 -19.88
N SER A 507 -32.38 -4.48 -20.06
CA SER A 507 -33.24 -4.66 -21.24
C SER A 507 -32.53 -4.22 -22.54
N MET A 508 -31.70 -3.17 -22.47
CA MET A 508 -30.83 -2.74 -23.58
C MET A 508 -29.77 -3.80 -23.93
N LYS A 509 -29.16 -4.44 -22.94
CA LYS A 509 -28.18 -5.52 -23.16
C LYS A 509 -28.81 -6.76 -23.78
N GLN A 510 -30.09 -7.01 -23.49
CA GLN A 510 -30.84 -8.16 -23.99
C GLN A 510 -31.59 -7.88 -25.30
N GLY A 511 -31.63 -6.62 -25.76
CA GLY A 511 -32.37 -6.21 -26.96
C GLY A 511 -33.90 -6.25 -26.80
N ASP A 512 -34.40 -6.19 -25.56
CA ASP A 512 -35.84 -6.19 -25.25
C ASP A 512 -36.41 -4.76 -25.33
N TRP A 513 -36.84 -4.38 -26.53
CA TRP A 513 -37.40 -3.05 -26.81
C TRP A 513 -38.72 -2.77 -26.08
N ALA A 514 -39.51 -3.80 -25.77
CA ALA A 514 -40.76 -3.63 -25.04
C ALA A 514 -40.50 -3.41 -23.54
N GLY A 515 -39.50 -4.11 -22.97
CA GLY A 515 -39.02 -3.89 -21.61
C GLY A 515 -38.44 -2.49 -21.40
N ILE A 516 -37.68 -1.97 -22.38
CA ILE A 516 -37.15 -0.60 -22.35
C ILE A 516 -38.29 0.43 -22.26
N GLY A 517 -39.25 0.37 -23.19
CA GLY A 517 -40.36 1.34 -23.21
C GLY A 517 -41.16 1.35 -21.92
N LYS A 518 -41.51 0.17 -21.41
CA LYS A 518 -42.28 0.04 -20.17
C LYS A 518 -41.53 0.56 -18.94
N ASN A 519 -40.23 0.31 -18.84
CA ASN A 519 -39.43 0.79 -17.72
C ASN A 519 -39.16 2.31 -17.83
N TYR A 520 -39.09 2.86 -19.04
CA TYR A 520 -39.06 4.31 -19.26
C TYR A 520 -40.37 4.97 -18.81
N ASP A 521 -41.53 4.42 -19.16
CA ASP A 521 -42.83 4.96 -18.74
C ASP A 521 -42.99 4.90 -17.21
N ASN A 522 -42.61 3.78 -16.58
CA ASN A 522 -42.66 3.63 -15.13
C ASN A 522 -41.67 4.56 -14.41
N LEU A 523 -40.47 4.75 -14.98
CA LEU A 523 -39.51 5.72 -14.46
C LEU A 523 -40.07 7.14 -14.54
N GLY A 524 -40.71 7.50 -15.66
CA GLY A 524 -41.40 8.78 -15.81
C GLY A 524 -42.45 9.02 -14.73
N LEU A 525 -43.31 8.04 -14.46
CA LEU A 525 -44.33 8.14 -13.41
C LEU A 525 -43.74 8.26 -11.99
N VAL A 526 -42.62 7.61 -11.71
CA VAL A 526 -41.94 7.72 -10.40
C VAL A 526 -41.27 9.08 -10.26
N LEU A 527 -40.69 9.61 -11.34
CA LEU A 527 -40.08 10.94 -11.36
C LEU A 527 -41.12 12.05 -11.25
N GLU A 528 -42.30 11.91 -11.88
CA GLU A 528 -43.43 12.83 -11.70
C GLU A 528 -43.88 12.86 -10.23
N ARG A 529 -43.95 11.70 -9.57
CA ARG A 529 -44.30 11.64 -8.13
C ARG A 529 -43.22 12.23 -7.22
N LEU A 530 -41.94 12.03 -7.56
CA LEU A 530 -40.82 12.68 -6.86
C LEU A 530 -40.77 14.20 -7.08
N GLN A 531 -41.44 14.70 -8.12
CA GLN A 531 -41.55 16.12 -8.42
C GLN A 531 -42.75 16.78 -7.70
N GLU A 532 -43.77 15.98 -7.34
CA GLU A 532 -44.91 16.42 -6.53
C GLU A 532 -44.61 16.46 -5.01
N GLU A 533 -43.50 15.84 -4.57
CA GLU A 533 -42.93 15.91 -3.21
C GLU A 533 -41.89 17.04 -3.08
#